data_AF-A0A7S3ZCP2-F1
#
_entry.id   AF-A0A7S3ZCP2-F1
#
_cell.length_a   1.000
_cell.length_b   1.000
_cell.length_c   1.000
_cell.angle_alpha   90.00
_cell.angle_beta   90.00
_cell.angle_gamma   90.00
#
_symmetry.space_group_name_H-M   'P 1'
#
loop_
_entity.id
_entity.type
_entity.pdbx_description
1 polymer ?
#
loop_
_entity_poly.entity_id
_entity_poly.type
_entity_poly.pdbx_seq_one_letter_code
_entity_poly.pdbx_strand_id
1 'polypeptide(L)'
;MAAAKAAEGHKLLPWAGIAACVARRMLRPTLSSSSSSLISSLSLSTPHRSASAGSGSSEDVVEWKESSIEHNPTIANGTAFCFLPLPVLTGLPVHVNGFFELSANRRDIWWGSDMTGDGEMRSRWNRLLLGDVVAAAYAHLLLISSKEMGFTEQYLSLWPRMPRGEAWRVAVQDLYRRLASMPVLYTRAAAGAAGAG
;
A
#
# COMPACT_ATOMS: atom_id res chain seq x y z
N MET A 1 41.40 24.92 16.63
CA MET A 1 39.95 24.94 16.33
C MET A 1 39.79 24.83 14.82
N ALA A 2 39.49 23.63 14.30
CA ALA A 2 39.15 23.45 12.90
C ALA A 2 37.62 23.30 12.83
N ALA A 3 36.96 24.30 12.24
CA ALA A 3 35.53 24.24 11.96
C ALA A 3 35.31 23.21 10.84
N ALA A 4 34.62 22.11 11.17
CA ALA A 4 34.18 21.14 10.17
C ALA A 4 33.17 21.84 9.25
N LYS A 5 33.55 22.03 7.99
CA LYS A 5 32.69 22.54 6.94
C LYS A 5 31.62 21.48 6.67
N ALA A 6 30.38 21.75 7.07
CA ALA A 6 29.24 20.88 6.75
C ALA A 6 29.16 20.72 5.23
N ALA A 7 29.30 19.49 4.74
CA ALA A 7 29.14 19.19 3.33
C ALA A 7 27.67 19.43 2.95
N GLU A 8 27.45 20.33 2.00
CA GLU A 8 26.13 20.69 1.48
C GLU A 8 25.66 19.56 0.54
N GLY A 9 25.21 18.46 1.14
CA GLY A 9 24.67 17.31 0.42
C GLY A 9 23.36 17.66 -0.28
N HIS A 10 23.14 17.10 -1.46
CA HIS A 10 21.87 17.18 -2.15
C HIS A 10 20.74 16.71 -1.22
N LYS A 11 19.75 17.59 -0.97
CA LYS A 11 18.56 17.24 -0.18
C LYS A 11 17.69 16.32 -1.03
N LEU A 12 17.81 15.01 -0.83
CA LEU A 12 16.87 14.04 -1.38
C LEU A 12 15.53 14.23 -0.67
N LEU A 13 14.47 14.40 -1.46
CA LEU A 13 13.10 14.38 -0.94
C LEU A 13 12.67 12.92 -0.79
N PRO A 14 12.29 12.48 0.43
CA PRO A 14 11.79 11.13 0.61
C PRO A 14 10.48 10.95 -0.17
N TRP A 15 10.29 9.80 -0.79
CA TRP A 15 9.06 9.44 -1.47
C TRP A 15 8.63 8.03 -1.10
N ALA A 16 7.33 7.83 -1.07
CA ALA A 16 6.71 6.52 -0.93
C ALA A 16 5.43 6.48 -1.79
N GLY A 17 5.07 5.28 -2.26
CA GLY A 17 3.85 5.01 -2.99
C GLY A 17 2.95 4.06 -2.20
N ILE A 18 1.64 4.29 -2.25
CA ILE A 18 0.62 3.41 -1.68
C ILE A 18 -0.34 3.01 -2.80
N ALA A 19 -0.65 1.72 -2.89
CA ALA A 19 -1.61 1.22 -3.87
C ALA A 19 -2.59 0.23 -3.21
N ALA A 20 -3.86 0.36 -3.57
CA ALA A 20 -4.93 -0.54 -3.14
C ALA A 20 -5.52 -1.27 -4.35
N CYS A 21 -5.84 -2.55 -4.18
CA CYS A 21 -6.59 -3.30 -5.17
C CYS A 21 -8.08 -3.02 -5.02
N VAL A 22 -8.67 -2.32 -6.00
CA VAL A 22 -10.09 -1.98 -6.04
C VAL A 22 -10.79 -2.73 -7.19
N ALA A 23 -11.99 -3.24 -6.96
CA ALA A 23 -12.74 -3.98 -7.97
C ALA A 23 -13.17 -3.08 -9.16
N ARG A 24 -12.82 -3.48 -10.40
CA ARG A 24 -13.07 -2.71 -11.64
C ARG A 24 -14.53 -2.27 -11.88
N ARG A 25 -15.52 -2.96 -11.30
CA ARG A 25 -16.95 -2.65 -11.51
C ARG A 25 -17.34 -1.25 -11.02
N MET A 26 -16.54 -0.62 -10.16
CA MET A 26 -16.93 0.61 -9.44
C MET A 26 -16.21 1.88 -9.92
N LEU A 27 -15.14 1.76 -10.72
CA LEU A 27 -14.47 2.92 -11.33
C LEU A 27 -15.23 3.49 -12.54
N ARG A 28 -16.42 2.96 -12.86
CA ARG A 28 -17.26 3.56 -13.90
C ARG A 28 -17.94 4.79 -13.30
N PRO A 29 -17.70 5.99 -13.84
CA PRO A 29 -18.60 7.11 -13.58
C PRO A 29 -19.99 6.62 -13.95
N THR A 30 -20.99 6.86 -13.09
CA THR A 30 -22.38 6.64 -13.45
C THR A 30 -22.69 7.55 -14.64
N LEU A 31 -22.49 7.05 -15.86
CA LEU A 31 -23.04 7.64 -17.06
C LEU A 31 -24.55 7.61 -16.86
N SER A 32 -25.10 8.80 -16.60
CA SER A 32 -26.52 9.09 -16.57
C SER A 32 -27.24 8.26 -17.63
N SER A 33 -28.20 7.46 -17.18
CA SER A 33 -29.06 6.63 -18.02
C SER A 33 -29.59 7.40 -19.22
N SER A 34 -29.15 7.01 -20.42
CA SER A 34 -30.01 6.94 -21.61
C SER A 34 -29.34 6.07 -22.68
N SER A 35 -30.09 5.03 -23.07
CA SER A 35 -29.95 4.19 -24.27
C SER A 35 -28.77 3.21 -24.39
N SER A 36 -29.07 1.98 -23.99
CA SER A 36 -29.12 0.78 -24.82
C SER A 36 -27.98 0.40 -25.77
N SER A 37 -27.50 -0.83 -25.52
CA SER A 37 -27.20 -1.89 -26.52
C SER A 37 -25.76 -2.12 -26.94
N LEU A 38 -25.29 -3.30 -26.48
CA LEU A 38 -24.38 -4.27 -27.10
C LEU A 38 -22.88 -3.94 -27.13
N ILE A 39 -22.09 -4.80 -26.48
CA ILE A 39 -21.13 -5.66 -27.19
C ILE A 39 -21.00 -6.96 -26.39
N SER A 40 -21.16 -8.04 -27.14
CA SER A 40 -21.17 -9.44 -26.71
C SER A 40 -19.87 -9.90 -26.07
N SER A 41 -20.05 -10.90 -25.21
CA SER A 41 -19.08 -11.90 -24.75
C SER A 41 -17.92 -12.18 -25.71
N LEU A 42 -16.69 -12.00 -25.23
CA LEU A 42 -15.53 -12.72 -25.76
C LEU A 42 -15.06 -13.71 -24.69
N SER A 43 -15.39 -14.97 -24.93
CA SER A 43 -14.77 -16.14 -24.30
C SER A 43 -13.29 -16.15 -24.66
N LEU A 44 -12.40 -16.20 -23.66
CA LEU A 44 -10.99 -16.45 -23.90
C LEU A 44 -10.83 -17.93 -24.29
N SER A 45 -10.65 -18.18 -25.58
CA SER A 45 -10.21 -19.48 -26.09
C SER A 45 -8.73 -19.66 -25.76
N THR A 46 -8.42 -20.71 -25.01
CA THR A 46 -7.07 -21.20 -24.73
C THR A 46 -6.38 -21.60 -26.05
N PRO A 47 -5.17 -21.09 -26.37
CA PRO A 47 -4.41 -21.64 -27.48
C PRO A 47 -3.67 -22.90 -27.03
N HIS A 48 -4.04 -24.03 -27.62
CA HIS A 48 -3.26 -25.26 -27.62
C HIS A 48 -2.03 -25.04 -28.52
N ARG A 49 -0.82 -25.00 -27.95
CA ARG A 49 0.43 -24.96 -28.72
C ARG A 49 1.12 -26.31 -28.61
N SER A 50 1.23 -26.95 -29.77
CA SER A 50 1.97 -28.18 -30.05
C SER A 50 3.45 -28.05 -29.68
N ALA A 51 3.98 -29.13 -29.12
CA ALA A 51 5.39 -29.30 -28.78
C ALA A 51 6.24 -29.49 -30.04
N SER A 52 7.34 -28.75 -30.14
CA SER A 52 8.51 -29.13 -30.93
C SER A 52 9.78 -28.76 -30.17
N ALA A 53 10.72 -29.70 -30.17
CA ALA A 53 11.95 -29.67 -29.40
C ALA A 53 12.95 -28.63 -29.95
N GLY A 54 13.66 -27.97 -29.04
CA GLY A 54 14.79 -27.10 -29.35
C GLY A 54 15.60 -26.83 -28.08
N SER A 55 16.83 -27.33 -28.07
CA SER A 55 17.86 -27.20 -27.03
C SER A 55 18.40 -25.77 -26.92
N GLY A 56 18.66 -25.28 -25.71
CA GLY A 56 19.57 -24.13 -25.52
C GLY A 56 19.38 -23.33 -24.24
N SER A 57 20.42 -23.37 -23.39
CA SER A 57 20.82 -22.45 -22.31
C SER A 57 19.87 -22.18 -21.13
N SER A 58 20.34 -22.60 -19.95
CA SER A 58 19.83 -22.23 -18.62
C SER A 58 19.72 -20.72 -18.45
N GLU A 59 18.48 -20.24 -18.34
CA GLU A 59 18.15 -19.02 -17.62
C GLU A 59 17.39 -19.46 -16.37
N ASP A 60 17.94 -19.17 -15.19
CA ASP A 60 17.31 -19.42 -13.90
C ASP A 60 16.08 -18.51 -13.75
N VAL A 61 14.95 -18.99 -14.25
CA VAL A 61 13.63 -18.44 -13.92
C VAL A 61 13.42 -18.66 -12.43
N VAL A 62 13.54 -17.59 -11.65
CA VAL A 62 13.19 -17.60 -10.23
C VAL A 62 11.67 -17.81 -10.13
N GLU A 63 11.30 -19.08 -10.03
CA GLU A 63 9.96 -19.54 -9.72
C GLU A 63 9.60 -19.05 -8.32
N TRP A 64 8.71 -18.06 -8.23
CA TRP A 64 8.11 -17.64 -6.97
C TRP A 64 7.25 -18.78 -6.46
N LYS A 65 7.87 -19.69 -5.70
CA LYS A 65 7.15 -20.68 -4.92
C LYS A 65 6.40 -19.92 -3.84
N GLU A 66 5.13 -19.67 -4.13
CA GLU A 66 4.07 -19.30 -3.18
C GLU A 66 4.12 -20.32 -2.04
N SER A 67 4.97 -20.02 -1.06
CA SER A 67 5.27 -20.92 0.05
C SER A 67 4.14 -20.78 1.03
N SER A 68 3.05 -21.51 0.75
CA SER A 68 1.92 -21.83 1.62
C SER A 68 1.76 -20.86 2.80
N ILE A 69 1.56 -19.58 2.50
CA ILE A 69 0.93 -18.68 3.45
C ILE A 69 -0.52 -19.14 3.41
N GLU A 70 -0.96 -19.78 4.50
CA GLU A 70 -2.37 -20.06 4.72
C GLU A 70 -3.14 -18.77 4.42
N HIS A 71 -3.75 -18.72 3.25
CA HIS A 71 -4.59 -17.62 2.83
C HIS A 71 -5.83 -17.71 3.70
N ASN A 72 -5.79 -17.06 4.87
CA ASN A 72 -7.01 -16.65 5.52
C ASN A 72 -7.63 -15.58 4.58
N PRO A 73 -8.72 -15.89 3.86
CA PRO A 73 -9.27 -15.02 2.81
C PRO A 73 -9.87 -13.71 3.37
N THR A 74 -9.77 -13.49 4.69
CA THR A 74 -10.37 -12.34 5.38
C THR A 74 -9.43 -11.16 5.55
N ILE A 75 -8.13 -11.30 5.28
CA ILE A 75 -7.16 -10.19 5.38
C ILE A 75 -6.42 -10.06 4.06
N ALA A 76 -6.77 -9.02 3.28
CA ALA A 76 -5.92 -8.59 2.17
C ALA A 76 -4.53 -8.26 2.75
N ASN A 77 -3.51 -9.02 2.35
CA ASN A 77 -2.16 -8.84 2.87
C ASN A 77 -1.31 -8.19 1.77
N GLY A 78 -1.19 -6.87 1.88
CA GLY A 78 -0.40 -6.05 1.00
C GLY A 78 1.10 -6.27 1.16
N THR A 79 1.82 -5.98 0.10
CA THR A 79 3.26 -6.23 -0.02
C THR A 79 4.04 -4.94 0.16
N ALA A 80 5.17 -5.02 0.87
CA ALA A 80 6.13 -3.93 0.89
C ALA A 80 7.13 -4.07 -0.26
N PHE A 81 7.52 -2.95 -0.83
CA PHE A 81 8.51 -2.86 -1.90
C PHE A 81 9.60 -1.88 -1.53
N CYS A 82 10.82 -2.22 -1.89
CA CYS A 82 11.95 -1.29 -1.97
C CYS A 82 12.59 -1.49 -3.34
N PHE A 83 12.01 -0.84 -4.36
CA PHE A 83 12.13 -1.17 -5.78
C PHE A 83 11.58 -2.55 -6.15
N LEU A 84 11.99 -3.60 -5.43
CA LEU A 84 11.53 -4.97 -5.59
C LEU A 84 10.66 -5.41 -4.39
N PRO A 85 9.81 -6.44 -4.56
CA PRO A 85 9.00 -6.98 -3.47
C PRO A 85 9.89 -7.47 -2.33
N LEU A 86 9.54 -7.12 -1.10
CA LEU A 86 10.16 -7.63 0.11
C LEU A 86 9.34 -8.83 0.63
N PRO A 87 9.98 -9.90 1.12
CA PRO A 87 9.29 -11.07 1.69
C PRO A 87 8.86 -10.80 3.14
N VAL A 88 8.19 -9.66 3.38
CA VAL A 88 7.71 -9.22 4.70
C VAL A 88 6.19 -9.27 4.77
N LEU A 89 5.68 -9.66 5.93
CA LEU A 89 4.25 -9.60 6.21
C LEU A 89 3.91 -8.25 6.82
N THR A 90 3.26 -7.38 6.05
CA THR A 90 2.88 -6.04 6.53
C THR A 90 1.61 -6.05 7.38
N GLY A 91 0.67 -6.97 7.09
CA GLY A 91 -0.67 -6.98 7.68
C GLY A 91 -1.57 -5.81 7.23
N LEU A 92 -1.14 -5.03 6.23
CA LEU A 92 -1.89 -3.90 5.69
C LEU A 92 -2.71 -4.34 4.47
N PRO A 93 -3.91 -3.78 4.22
CA PRO A 93 -4.70 -4.08 3.02
C PRO A 93 -4.22 -3.32 1.76
N VAL A 94 -3.01 -2.75 1.79
CA VAL A 94 -2.43 -1.94 0.72
C VAL A 94 -0.98 -2.33 0.47
N HIS A 95 -0.55 -2.18 -0.77
CA HIS A 95 0.86 -2.26 -1.14
C HIS A 95 1.57 -0.95 -0.78
N VAL A 96 2.79 -1.07 -0.26
CA VAL A 96 3.62 0.08 0.14
C VAL A 96 4.96 0.00 -0.55
N ASN A 97 5.33 1.02 -1.31
CA ASN A 97 6.66 1.14 -1.92
C ASN A 97 7.39 2.33 -1.31
N GLY A 98 8.68 2.19 -1.02
CA GLY A 98 9.50 3.28 -0.50
C GLY A 98 10.98 2.93 -0.52
N PHE A 99 11.83 3.94 -0.43
CA PHE A 99 13.28 3.76 -0.31
C PHE A 99 13.66 3.36 1.12
N PHE A 100 13.29 2.15 1.54
CA PHE A 100 13.54 1.66 2.89
C PHE A 100 15.00 1.25 3.08
N GLU A 101 15.54 1.56 4.26
CA GLU A 101 16.74 0.88 4.74
C GLU A 101 16.38 -0.56 5.12
N LEU A 102 17.16 -1.53 4.64
CA LEU A 102 16.84 -2.95 4.81
C LEU A 102 17.80 -3.65 5.79
N SER A 103 17.35 -4.76 6.35
CA SER A 103 18.20 -5.71 7.06
C SER A 103 19.36 -6.20 6.18
N ALA A 104 20.41 -6.77 6.78
CA ALA A 104 21.58 -7.23 6.03
C ALA A 104 21.24 -8.31 4.98
N ASN A 105 20.29 -9.19 5.28
CA ASN A 105 19.78 -10.20 4.33
C ASN A 105 18.75 -9.64 3.34
N ARG A 106 18.41 -8.34 3.44
CA ARG A 106 17.44 -7.63 2.59
C ARG A 106 16.04 -8.25 2.56
N ARG A 107 15.69 -9.01 3.60
CA ARG A 107 14.38 -9.66 3.73
C ARG A 107 13.42 -8.88 4.60
N ASP A 108 13.89 -7.89 5.36
CA ASP A 108 13.11 -7.06 6.27
C ASP A 108 13.49 -5.58 6.18
N ILE A 109 12.60 -4.71 6.67
CA ILE A 109 12.89 -3.29 6.89
C ILE A 109 13.75 -3.15 8.15
N TRP A 110 14.83 -2.38 8.07
CA TRP A 110 15.68 -2.09 9.22
C TRP A 110 14.90 -1.34 10.31
N TRP A 111 14.81 -1.93 11.50
CA TRP A 111 14.05 -1.38 12.61
C TRP A 111 14.66 -1.77 13.95
N GLY A 112 14.67 -0.84 14.91
CA GLY A 112 15.09 -1.08 16.29
C GLY A 112 15.09 0.22 17.10
N SER A 113 14.89 0.10 18.42
CA SER A 113 14.95 1.22 19.38
C SER A 113 16.32 1.37 20.04
N ASP A 114 17.08 0.30 20.15
CA ASP A 114 18.27 0.23 21.02
C ASP A 114 19.57 0.27 20.20
N MET A 115 19.58 1.11 19.15
CA MET A 115 20.69 1.22 18.18
C MET A 115 21.46 2.52 18.41
N THR A 116 22.77 2.49 18.12
CA THR A 116 23.65 3.67 18.15
C THR A 116 24.37 3.86 16.81
N GLY A 117 24.75 5.09 16.48
CA GLY A 117 25.53 5.39 15.27
C GLY A 117 24.74 5.11 13.99
N ASP A 118 25.36 4.46 12.99
CA ASP A 118 24.74 4.21 11.68
C ASP A 118 23.43 3.43 11.78
N GLY A 119 23.33 2.47 12.70
CA GLY A 119 22.10 1.69 12.91
C GLY A 119 20.92 2.55 13.38
N GLU A 120 21.20 3.55 14.22
CA GLU A 120 20.21 4.52 14.68
C GLU A 120 19.74 5.40 13.52
N MET A 121 20.68 5.90 12.69
CA MET A 121 20.36 6.73 11.53
C MET A 121 19.46 5.98 10.52
N ARG A 122 19.75 4.71 10.24
CA ARG A 122 18.94 3.86 9.35
C ARG A 122 17.54 3.59 9.91
N SER A 123 17.43 3.32 11.21
CA SER A 123 16.13 3.13 11.88
C SER A 123 15.31 4.43 11.88
N ARG A 124 15.97 5.56 12.16
CA ARG A 124 15.36 6.90 12.13
C ARG A 124 14.83 7.24 10.74
N TRP A 125 15.59 6.94 9.69
CA TRP A 125 15.14 7.11 8.30
C TRP A 125 13.84 6.36 8.04
N ASN A 126 13.78 5.06 8.34
CA ASN A 126 12.58 4.26 8.14
C ASN A 126 11.40 4.75 8.98
N ARG A 127 11.63 5.18 10.23
CA ARG A 127 10.58 5.74 11.08
C ARG A 127 9.96 6.99 10.46
N LEU A 128 10.77 7.93 9.97
CA LEU A 128 10.28 9.13 9.28
C LEU A 128 9.55 8.77 7.98
N LEU A 129 10.13 7.89 7.16
CA LEU A 129 9.49 7.47 5.91
C LEU A 129 8.12 6.83 6.15
N LEU A 130 8.00 5.97 7.17
CA LEU A 130 6.76 5.29 7.53
C LEU A 130 5.72 6.22 8.19
N GLY A 131 6.13 7.02 9.17
CA GLY A 131 5.23 7.88 9.94
C GLY A 131 4.86 9.19 9.24
N ASP A 132 5.74 9.74 8.41
CA ASP A 132 5.50 11.02 7.75
C ASP A 132 5.00 10.87 6.32
N VAL A 133 5.65 10.02 5.52
CA VAL A 133 5.38 9.94 4.08
C VAL A 133 4.34 8.88 3.78
N VAL A 134 4.55 7.64 4.23
CA VAL A 134 3.63 6.51 4.01
C VAL A 134 2.28 6.78 4.67
N ALA A 135 2.26 7.21 5.94
CA ALA A 135 1.02 7.50 6.64
C ALA A 135 0.21 8.63 5.96
N ALA A 136 0.88 9.68 5.47
CA ALA A 136 0.21 10.74 4.72
C ALA A 136 -0.36 10.25 3.39
N ALA A 137 0.44 9.52 2.60
CA ALA A 137 0.00 8.96 1.33
C ALA A 137 -1.20 8.01 1.51
N TYR A 138 -1.19 7.18 2.55
CA TYR A 138 -2.29 6.27 2.87
C TYR A 138 -3.53 7.05 3.34
N ALA A 139 -3.39 8.11 4.14
CA ALA A 139 -4.50 8.96 4.52
C ALA A 139 -5.18 9.60 3.29
N HIS A 140 -4.38 10.07 2.32
CA HIS A 140 -4.88 10.58 1.04
C HIS A 140 -5.56 9.49 0.21
N LEU A 141 -5.02 8.27 0.17
CA LEU A 141 -5.68 7.15 -0.51
C LEU A 141 -7.07 6.91 0.09
N LEU A 142 -7.21 6.88 1.42
CA LEU A 142 -8.51 6.68 2.06
C LEU A 142 -9.47 7.86 1.80
N LEU A 143 -8.99 9.10 1.78
CA LEU A 143 -9.81 10.26 1.46
C LEU A 143 -10.31 10.26 0.02
N ILE A 144 -9.47 9.88 -0.95
CA ILE A 144 -9.88 9.79 -2.34
C ILE A 144 -10.85 8.61 -2.48
N SER A 145 -10.52 7.47 -1.88
CA SER A 145 -11.36 6.28 -1.88
C SER A 145 -12.76 6.52 -1.31
N SER A 146 -12.89 7.32 -0.23
CA SER A 146 -14.19 7.64 0.35
C SER A 146 -15.05 8.49 -0.59
N LYS A 147 -14.45 9.34 -1.43
CA LYS A 147 -15.14 10.17 -2.42
C LYS A 147 -15.55 9.38 -3.65
N GLU A 148 -14.67 8.51 -4.15
CA GLU A 148 -14.90 7.72 -5.36
C GLU A 148 -15.87 6.55 -5.13
N MET A 149 -15.80 5.91 -3.96
CA MET A 149 -16.57 4.69 -3.67
C MET A 149 -17.67 4.88 -2.62
N GLY A 150 -17.66 5.98 -1.87
CA GLY A 150 -18.55 6.16 -0.72
C GLY A 150 -18.27 5.17 0.43
N PHE A 151 -19.18 5.11 1.39
CA PHE A 151 -19.08 4.22 2.55
C PHE A 151 -19.55 2.79 2.20
N THR A 152 -18.71 2.04 1.49
CA THR A 152 -18.97 0.66 1.04
C THR A 152 -18.09 -0.36 1.78
N GLU A 153 -18.45 -1.64 1.72
CA GLU A 153 -17.60 -2.73 2.24
C GLU A 153 -16.18 -2.72 1.66
N GLN A 154 -16.04 -2.37 0.38
CA GLN A 154 -14.74 -2.25 -0.29
C GLN A 154 -13.94 -1.06 0.24
N TYR A 155 -14.59 0.08 0.50
CA TYR A 155 -13.92 1.18 1.18
C TYR A 155 -13.46 0.78 2.59
N LEU A 156 -14.34 0.11 3.35
CA LEU A 156 -14.06 -0.35 4.70
C LEU A 156 -12.97 -1.43 4.77
N SER A 157 -12.77 -2.20 3.71
CA SER A 157 -11.68 -3.19 3.63
C SER A 157 -10.30 -2.55 3.43
N LEU A 158 -10.23 -1.29 3.00
CA LEU A 158 -8.97 -0.54 2.87
C LEU A 158 -8.42 -0.03 4.21
N TRP A 159 -9.19 -0.09 5.29
CA TRP A 159 -8.77 0.39 6.59
C TRP A 159 -7.87 -0.65 7.29
N PRO A 160 -6.69 -0.25 7.79
CA PRO A 160 -5.76 -1.20 8.40
C PRO A 160 -6.25 -1.64 9.78
N ARG A 161 -6.46 -2.96 9.95
CA ARG A 161 -6.96 -3.53 11.21
C ARG A 161 -5.85 -4.13 12.07
N MET A 162 -4.92 -4.85 11.45
CA MET A 162 -3.95 -5.69 12.14
C MET A 162 -2.56 -5.59 11.50
N PRO A 163 -1.83 -4.47 11.68
CA PRO A 163 -0.45 -4.36 11.18
C PRO A 163 0.43 -5.43 11.85
N ARG A 164 1.28 -6.07 11.07
CA ARG A 164 2.25 -7.07 11.54
C ARG A 164 3.63 -6.44 11.60
N GLY A 165 4.31 -6.56 12.74
CA GLY A 165 5.63 -5.92 12.97
C GLY A 165 5.53 -4.48 13.47
N GLU A 166 6.59 -4.03 14.16
CA GLU A 166 6.58 -2.73 14.84
C GLU A 166 6.60 -1.53 13.89
N ALA A 167 7.40 -1.63 12.82
CA ALA A 167 7.52 -0.60 11.80
C ALA A 167 6.15 -0.21 11.22
N TRP A 168 5.38 -1.21 10.82
CA TRP A 168 4.05 -1.04 10.23
C TRP A 168 3.01 -0.55 11.25
N ARG A 169 3.15 -0.92 12.52
CA ARG A 169 2.30 -0.41 13.60
C ARG A 169 2.47 1.09 13.79
N VAL A 170 3.71 1.59 13.72
CA VAL A 170 3.98 3.04 13.77
C VAL A 170 3.31 3.75 12.60
N ALA A 171 3.46 3.23 11.37
CA ALA A 171 2.79 3.80 10.20
C ALA A 171 1.26 3.88 10.37
N VAL A 172 0.64 2.83 10.93
CA VAL A 172 -0.81 2.81 11.19
C VAL A 172 -1.21 3.79 12.29
N GLN A 173 -0.43 3.92 13.37
CA GLN A 173 -0.70 4.92 14.40
C GLN A 173 -0.65 6.34 13.83
N ASP A 174 0.38 6.67 13.06
CA ASP A 174 0.51 7.98 12.42
C ASP A 174 -0.58 8.23 11.37
N LEU A 175 -0.99 7.18 10.64
CA LEU A 175 -2.15 7.25 9.75
C LEU A 175 -3.40 7.67 10.53
N TYR A 176 -3.73 6.99 11.63
CA TYR A 176 -4.93 7.32 12.41
C TYR A 176 -4.87 8.72 13.03
N ARG A 177 -3.69 9.17 13.48
CA ARG A 177 -3.49 10.56 13.94
C ARG A 177 -3.83 11.57 12.83
N ARG A 178 -3.42 11.30 11.59
CA ARG A 178 -3.72 12.14 10.43
C ARG A 178 -5.20 12.11 10.08
N LEU A 179 -5.80 10.92 10.04
CA LEU A 179 -7.22 10.73 9.71
C LEU A 179 -8.17 11.45 10.69
N ALA A 180 -7.76 11.66 11.95
CA ALA A 180 -8.55 12.41 12.93
C ALA A 180 -8.92 13.83 12.47
N SER A 181 -8.13 14.41 11.56
CA SER A 181 -8.36 15.74 10.98
C SER A 181 -8.95 15.73 9.57
N MET A 182 -9.31 14.57 9.02
CA MET A 182 -9.74 14.41 7.62
C MET A 182 -11.18 13.93 7.51
N PRO A 183 -11.96 14.41 6.52
CA PRO A 183 -13.35 14.01 6.30
C PRO A 183 -13.42 12.65 5.57
N VAL A 184 -12.91 11.60 6.22
CA VAL A 184 -12.88 10.24 5.67
C VAL A 184 -14.11 9.41 6.06
N LEU A 185 -14.77 9.75 7.16
CA LEU A 185 -16.01 9.11 7.60
C LEU A 185 -17.20 10.04 7.34
N TYR A 186 -18.17 9.54 6.58
CA TYR A 186 -19.44 10.22 6.39
C TYR A 186 -20.49 9.57 7.29
N THR A 187 -21.09 10.33 8.19
CA THR A 187 -22.30 9.92 8.89
C THR A 187 -23.46 10.74 8.37
N ARG A 188 -24.63 10.13 8.16
CA ARG A 188 -25.85 10.84 7.78
C ARG A 188 -26.46 11.51 9.01
N ALA A 189 -25.72 12.41 9.66
CA ALA A 189 -26.20 13.19 10.79
C ALA A 189 -26.63 14.59 10.30
N ALA A 190 -27.69 14.64 9.48
CA ALA A 190 -28.48 15.85 9.18
C ALA A 190 -29.76 15.47 8.42
N ALA A 191 -30.63 14.69 9.05
CA ALA A 191 -32.04 14.55 8.65
C ALA A 191 -32.91 14.36 9.89
N GLY A 192 -32.68 15.20 10.91
CA GLY A 192 -33.46 15.22 12.14
C GLY A 192 -33.46 16.61 12.77
N ALA A 193 -34.62 17.27 12.67
CA ALA A 193 -35.07 18.53 13.31
C ALA A 193 -34.35 19.83 12.88
N ALA A 194 -35.00 20.89 12.37
CA ALA A 194 -36.41 21.25 12.38
C ALA A 194 -36.75 22.18 11.20
N GLY A 195 -37.79 21.82 10.44
CA GLY A 195 -38.78 22.77 10.00
C GLY A 195 -39.97 22.73 10.96
N ALA A 196 -40.75 23.80 10.98
CA ALA A 196 -41.91 24.11 11.83
C ALA A 196 -41.59 24.83 13.16
N GLY A 197 -41.73 26.16 13.09
CA GLY A 197 -41.74 27.14 14.17
C GLY A 197 -41.99 28.50 13.55
#